data_AF-A0A2Z2NML4-F1
#
_entry.id   AF-A0A2Z2NML4-F1
#
_cell.length_a   1.000
_cell.length_b   1.000
_cell.length_c   1.000
_cell.angle_alpha   90.00
_cell.angle_beta   90.00
_cell.angle_gamma   90.00
#
_symmetry.space_group_name_H-M   'P 1'
#
loop_
_entity.id
_entity.type
_entity.pdbx_description
1 polymer ?
#
loop_
_entity_poly.entity_id
_entity_poly.type
_entity_poly.pdbx_seq_one_letter_code
_entity_poly.pdbx_strand_id
1 'polypeptide(L)'
;MMHLGLVKLRLPYPLRFVLANHPLVLGRIKALFYAQNNWEALTAFMKNASLPVDNNPVESAIRPFALGRKNWLYTASPRGAKASAFMYTLVESAKACGLEPRAYLQALLERYPFATTEEERRQLLPMFIKIG
;
A
#
# COMPACT_ATOMS: atom_id res chain seq x y z
N MET A 1 -21.08 -5.61 18.55
CA MET A 1 -22.31 -6.25 18.05
C MET A 1 -21.98 -7.56 17.30
N MET A 2 -21.66 -8.64 18.02
CA MET A 2 -21.41 -9.98 17.46
C MET A 2 -22.64 -10.90 17.62
N HIS A 3 -23.86 -10.36 17.63
CA HIS A 3 -25.03 -11.14 18.06
C HIS A 3 -26.05 -11.55 16.99
N LEU A 4 -25.99 -11.05 15.75
CA LEU A 4 -27.10 -11.30 14.80
C LEU A 4 -26.88 -12.40 13.75
N GLY A 5 -25.65 -12.84 13.46
CA GLY A 5 -25.39 -13.78 12.37
C GLY A 5 -25.54 -15.27 12.73
N LEU A 6 -25.10 -15.67 13.93
CA LEU A 6 -24.98 -17.09 14.31
C LEU A 6 -26.19 -17.65 15.08
N VAL A 7 -27.24 -16.85 15.28
CA VAL A 7 -28.45 -17.26 16.01
C VAL A 7 -29.44 -18.04 15.12
N LYS A 8 -29.35 -17.90 13.79
CA LYS A 8 -30.29 -18.53 12.84
C LYS A 8 -29.96 -19.98 12.46
N LEU A 9 -28.81 -20.53 12.85
CA LEU A 9 -28.52 -21.95 12.66
C LEU A 9 -29.09 -22.76 13.84
N ARG A 10 -30.07 -23.63 13.55
CA ARG A 10 -30.72 -24.53 14.51
C ARG A 10 -29.78 -25.69 14.88
N LEU A 11 -28.65 -25.36 15.50
CA LEU A 11 -27.62 -26.31 15.94
C LEU A 11 -27.70 -26.51 17.46
N PRO A 12 -27.48 -27.75 17.97
CA PRO A 12 -27.51 -28.03 19.40
C PRO A 12 -26.41 -27.25 20.15
N TYR A 13 -26.69 -26.92 21.42
CA TYR A 13 -25.90 -26.00 22.26
C TYR A 13 -24.38 -26.22 22.30
N PRO A 14 -23.81 -27.45 22.33
CA PRO A 14 -22.35 -27.61 22.33
C PRO A 14 -21.71 -27.22 20.99
N LEU A 15 -22.34 -27.56 19.87
CA LEU A 15 -21.83 -27.23 18.53
C LEU A 15 -21.90 -25.73 18.24
N ARG A 16 -22.95 -25.05 18.73
CA ARG A 16 -23.11 -23.61 18.56
C ARG A 16 -22.02 -22.81 19.30
N PHE A 17 -21.63 -23.23 20.50
CA PHE A 17 -20.56 -22.61 21.27
C PHE A 17 -19.18 -22.85 20.64
N VAL A 18 -18.91 -24.07 20.17
CA VAL A 18 -17.66 -24.42 19.49
C VAL A 18 -17.52 -23.62 18.20
N LEU A 19 -18.55 -23.56 17.36
CA LEU A 19 -18.52 -22.81 16.10
C LEU A 19 -18.41 -21.29 16.31
N ALA A 20 -19.05 -20.74 17.35
CA ALA A 20 -18.98 -19.31 17.66
C ALA A 20 -17.58 -18.86 18.12
N ASN A 21 -16.80 -19.76 18.73
CA ASN A 21 -15.44 -19.47 19.23
C ASN A 21 -14.33 -20.11 18.38
N HIS A 22 -14.68 -20.79 17.28
CA HIS A 22 -13.71 -21.45 16.44
C HIS A 22 -12.90 -20.41 15.64
N PRO A 23 -11.56 -20.40 15.70
CA PRO A 23 -10.73 -19.38 15.07
C PRO A 23 -10.97 -19.26 13.56
N LEU A 24 -11.24 -20.37 12.86
CA LEU A 24 -11.57 -20.35 11.43
C LEU A 24 -12.93 -19.69 11.14
N VAL A 25 -13.94 -19.88 11.99
CA VAL A 25 -15.29 -19.31 11.79
C VAL A 25 -15.24 -17.81 12.06
N LEU A 26 -14.58 -17.41 13.15
CA LEU A 26 -14.33 -16.01 13.48
C LEU A 26 -13.51 -15.30 12.38
N GLY A 27 -12.50 -15.97 11.81
CA GLY A 27 -11.72 -15.44 10.69
C GLY A 27 -12.56 -15.17 9.44
N ARG A 28 -13.44 -16.10 9.06
CA ARG A 28 -14.36 -15.93 7.92
C ARG A 28 -15.34 -14.78 8.14
N ILE A 29 -15.90 -14.67 9.34
CA ILE A 29 -16.80 -13.57 9.70
C ILE A 29 -16.08 -12.22 9.64
N LYS A 30 -14.83 -12.14 10.15
CA LYS A 30 -14.00 -10.92 10.05
C LYS A 30 -13.72 -10.53 8.60
N ALA A 31 -13.39 -11.48 7.74
CA ALA A 31 -13.15 -11.22 6.31
C ALA A 31 -14.41 -10.70 5.61
N LEU A 32 -15.59 -11.25 5.92
CA LEU A 32 -16.87 -10.75 5.40
C LEU A 32 -17.14 -9.30 5.82
N PHE A 33 -16.96 -8.98 7.11
CA PHE A 33 -17.11 -7.60 7.59
C PHE A 33 -16.07 -6.66 6.98
N TYR A 34 -14.84 -7.12 6.77
CA TYR A 34 -13.83 -6.33 6.08
C TYR A 34 -14.24 -6.01 4.65
N ALA A 35 -14.72 -7.00 3.88
CA ALA A 35 -15.22 -6.78 2.52
C ALA A 35 -16.43 -5.84 2.49
N GLN A 36 -17.36 -6.01 3.43
CA GLN A 36 -18.54 -5.14 3.56
C GLN A 36 -18.15 -3.70 3.88
N ASN A 37 -17.25 -3.49 4.85
CA ASN A 37 -16.83 -2.15 5.28
C ASN A 37 -16.01 -1.42 4.20
N ASN A 38 -15.34 -2.15 3.31
CA ASN A 38 -14.53 -1.58 2.23
C ASN A 38 -15.21 -1.68 0.84
N TRP A 39 -16.50 -1.99 0.78
CA TRP A 39 -17.21 -2.27 -0.47
C TRP A 39 -17.12 -1.12 -1.48
N GLU A 40 -17.19 0.12 -1.01
CA GLU A 40 -17.06 1.31 -1.86
C GLU A 40 -15.68 1.39 -2.54
N ALA A 41 -14.61 1.13 -1.79
CA ALA A 41 -13.25 1.11 -2.33
C ALA A 41 -13.04 -0.08 -3.29
N LEU A 42 -13.56 -1.26 -2.93
CA LEU A 42 -13.45 -2.48 -3.75
C LEU A 42 -14.22 -2.37 -5.08
N THR A 43 -15.26 -1.55 -5.14
CA THR A 43 -16.08 -1.35 -6.36
C THR A 43 -15.76 -0.04 -7.09
N ALA A 44 -14.77 0.74 -6.63
CA ALA A 44 -14.42 2.04 -7.22
C ALA A 44 -14.04 1.94 -8.71
N PHE A 45 -13.41 0.84 -9.13
CA PHE A 45 -13.06 0.58 -10.53
C PHE A 45 -14.28 0.54 -11.46
N MET A 46 -15.46 0.20 -10.96
CA MET A 46 -16.71 0.21 -11.75
C MET A 46 -17.15 1.62 -12.12
N LYS A 47 -16.73 2.62 -11.33
CA LYS A 47 -17.06 4.04 -11.54
C LYS A 47 -15.98 4.80 -12.31
N ASN A 48 -14.75 4.27 -12.36
CA ASN A 48 -13.63 4.93 -13.01
C ASN A 48 -12.76 3.90 -13.77
N ALA A 49 -12.83 3.96 -15.09
CA ALA A 49 -12.11 3.05 -15.98
C ALA A 49 -10.58 3.15 -15.88
N SER A 50 -10.04 4.24 -15.31
CA SER A 50 -8.61 4.41 -15.09
C SER A 50 -8.07 3.62 -13.89
N LEU A 51 -8.95 3.10 -13.03
CA LEU A 51 -8.55 2.31 -11.87
C LEU A 51 -8.47 0.81 -12.24
N PRO A 52 -7.37 0.12 -11.91
CA PRO A 52 -7.28 -1.31 -12.10
C PRO A 52 -8.24 -2.05 -11.14
N VAL A 53 -8.70 -3.23 -11.58
CA VAL A 53 -9.58 -4.11 -10.78
C VAL A 53 -8.87 -4.68 -9.54
N ASP A 54 -7.54 -4.81 -9.62
CA ASP A 54 -6.71 -5.35 -8.55
C ASP A 54 -5.56 -4.39 -8.19
N ASN A 55 -4.96 -4.62 -7.03
CA ASN A 55 -3.83 -3.87 -6.51
C ASN A 55 -2.49 -4.56 -6.78
N ASN A 56 -2.43 -5.56 -7.67
CA ASN A 56 -1.21 -6.36 -7.90
C ASN A 56 0.03 -5.52 -8.25
N PRO A 57 -0.07 -4.45 -9.06
CA PRO A 57 1.08 -3.58 -9.34
C PRO A 57 1.61 -2.90 -8.08
N VAL A 58 0.71 -2.42 -7.22
CA VAL A 58 1.05 -1.75 -5.95
C VAL A 58 1.68 -2.76 -4.98
N GLU A 59 1.13 -3.95 -4.88
CA GLU A 59 1.71 -5.03 -4.06
C GLU A 59 3.09 -5.43 -4.56
N SER A 60 3.27 -5.53 -5.88
CA SER A 60 4.55 -5.88 -6.49
C SER A 60 5.60 -4.80 -6.23
N ALA A 61 5.22 -3.52 -6.26
CA ALA A 61 6.11 -2.40 -5.92
C ALA A 61 6.53 -2.40 -4.44
N ILE A 62 5.65 -2.76 -3.50
CA ILE A 62 5.97 -2.76 -2.07
C ILE A 62 6.69 -4.04 -1.59
N ARG A 63 6.57 -5.17 -2.31
CA ARG A 63 7.21 -6.45 -1.96
C ARG A 63 8.73 -6.34 -1.76
N PRO A 64 9.51 -5.72 -2.67
CA PRO A 64 10.95 -5.52 -2.49
C PRO A 64 11.29 -4.75 -1.21
N PHE A 65 10.50 -3.74 -0.84
CA PHE A 65 10.65 -2.99 0.41
C PHE A 65 10.39 -3.91 1.63
N ALA A 66 9.29 -4.66 1.60
CA ALA A 66 8.90 -5.56 2.68
C ALA A 66 9.87 -6.75 2.89
N LEU A 67 10.54 -7.19 1.82
CA LEU A 67 11.61 -8.19 1.88
C LEU A 67 12.94 -7.56 2.32
N GLY A 68 13.27 -6.40 1.73
CA GLY A 68 14.51 -5.68 1.96
C GLY A 68 14.72 -5.24 3.41
N ARG A 69 13.65 -4.90 4.15
CA ARG A 69 13.74 -4.48 5.57
C ARG A 69 14.47 -5.47 6.49
N LYS A 70 14.49 -6.77 6.16
CA LYS A 70 15.24 -7.80 6.92
C LYS A 70 16.73 -7.80 6.61
N ASN A 71 17.13 -7.25 5.47
CA ASN A 71 18.49 -7.24 4.94
C ASN A 71 19.17 -5.86 5.02
N TRP A 72 18.44 -4.81 5.40
CA TRP A 72 19.01 -3.47 5.52
C TRP A 72 19.70 -3.29 6.86
N LEU A 73 20.96 -2.85 6.82
CA LEU A 73 21.82 -2.68 7.99
C LEU A 73 21.38 -1.54 8.93
N TYR A 74 20.43 -0.68 8.51
CA TYR A 74 20.10 0.58 9.21
C TYR A 74 18.60 0.80 9.47
N THR A 75 17.73 -0.21 9.28
CA THR A 75 16.28 -0.11 9.55
C THR A 75 15.90 -0.23 11.03
N ALA A 76 16.86 -0.41 11.93
CA ALA A 76 16.61 -0.61 13.36
C ALA A 76 16.00 0.61 14.07
N SER A 77 15.99 1.80 13.44
CA SER A 77 15.39 3.01 14.00
C SER A 77 14.19 3.51 13.17
N PRO A 78 13.17 4.14 13.79
CA PRO A 78 12.06 4.77 13.07
C PRO A 78 12.51 5.82 12.05
N ARG A 79 13.61 6.55 12.35
CA ARG A 79 14.21 7.53 11.44
C ARG A 79 14.79 6.85 10.19
N GLY A 80 15.53 5.76 10.37
CA GLY A 80 16.08 4.97 9.27
C GLY A 80 14.99 4.32 8.40
N ALA A 81 13.92 3.83 9.01
CA ALA A 81 12.75 3.32 8.29
C ALA A 81 12.07 4.40 7.45
N LYS A 82 11.87 5.61 8.02
CA LYS A 82 11.28 6.75 7.29
C LYS A 82 12.15 7.20 6.12
N ALA A 83 13.47 7.31 6.31
CA ALA A 83 14.40 7.69 5.25
C ALA A 83 14.42 6.65 4.11
N SER A 84 14.43 5.36 4.46
CA SER A 84 14.40 4.27 3.47
C SER A 84 13.09 4.26 2.68
N ALA A 85 11.95 4.45 3.36
CA ALA A 85 10.66 4.57 2.70
C ALA A 85 10.61 5.76 1.73
N PHE A 86 11.15 6.92 2.14
CA PHE A 86 11.23 8.09 1.27
C PHE A 86 12.05 7.82 0.00
N MET A 87 13.23 7.21 0.12
CA MET A 87 14.06 6.85 -1.03
C MET A 87 13.35 5.85 -1.97
N TYR A 88 12.70 4.83 -1.41
CA TYR A 88 11.93 3.87 -2.22
C TYR A 88 10.77 4.54 -2.95
N THR A 89 10.04 5.46 -2.31
CA THR A 89 8.98 6.22 -2.96
C THR A 89 9.50 6.99 -4.17
N LEU A 90 10.65 7.64 -4.08
CA LEU A 90 11.25 8.36 -5.21
C LEU A 90 11.62 7.41 -6.37
N VAL A 91 12.25 6.28 -6.05
CA VAL A 91 12.66 5.28 -7.04
C VAL A 91 11.45 4.67 -7.75
N GLU A 92 10.44 4.23 -7.00
CA GLU A 92 9.23 3.63 -7.58
C GLU A 92 8.41 4.65 -8.38
N SER A 93 8.37 5.91 -7.94
CA SER A 93 7.74 7.00 -8.72
C SER A 93 8.46 7.26 -10.04
N ALA A 94 9.81 7.25 -10.05
CA ALA A 94 10.59 7.39 -11.28
C ALA A 94 10.32 6.26 -12.27
N LYS A 95 10.31 5.00 -11.79
CA LYS A 95 9.96 3.83 -12.61
C LYS A 95 8.54 3.93 -13.17
N ALA A 96 7.58 4.36 -12.36
CA ALA A 96 6.19 4.53 -12.79
C ALA A 96 6.04 5.60 -13.89
N CYS A 97 6.91 6.60 -13.91
CA CYS A 97 7.00 7.60 -14.98
C CYS A 97 7.90 7.18 -16.16
N GLY A 98 8.43 5.95 -16.18
CA GLY A 98 9.31 5.46 -17.24
C GLY A 98 10.72 6.04 -17.23
N LEU A 99 11.13 6.68 -16.12
CA LEU A 99 12.46 7.25 -15.96
C LEU A 99 13.44 6.20 -15.42
N GLU A 100 14.70 6.28 -15.86
CA GLU A 100 15.79 5.52 -15.25
C GLU A 100 16.05 6.09 -13.83
N PRO A 101 15.91 5.29 -12.75
CA PRO A 101 15.92 5.81 -11.39
C PRO A 101 17.22 6.51 -10.99
N ARG A 102 18.38 6.04 -11.45
CA ARG A 102 19.66 6.66 -11.13
C ARG A 102 19.77 8.04 -11.77
N ALA A 103 19.44 8.17 -13.06
CA ALA A 103 19.43 9.44 -13.77
C ALA A 103 18.46 10.44 -13.14
N TYR A 104 17.27 9.97 -12.72
CA TYR A 104 16.31 10.80 -12.01
C TYR A 104 16.86 11.31 -10.67
N LEU A 105 17.38 10.42 -9.83
CA LEU A 105 17.90 10.79 -8.52
C LEU A 105 19.11 11.73 -8.65
N GLN A 106 19.97 11.51 -9.64
CA GLN A 106 21.09 12.41 -9.92
C GLN A 106 20.58 13.81 -10.27
N ALA A 107 19.69 13.93 -11.27
CA ALA A 107 19.14 15.21 -11.68
C ALA A 107 18.38 15.91 -10.54
N LEU A 108 17.63 15.14 -9.73
CA LEU A 108 16.94 15.65 -8.56
C LEU A 108 17.93 16.24 -7.54
N LEU A 109 18.95 15.47 -7.13
CA LEU A 109 19.90 15.92 -6.11
C LEU A 109 20.80 17.06 -6.57
N GLU A 110 21.11 17.13 -7.87
CA GLU A 110 21.86 18.23 -8.47
C GLU A 110 21.04 19.53 -8.51
N ARG A 111 19.74 19.45 -8.85
CA ARG A 111 18.90 20.63 -9.06
C ARG A 111 18.14 21.09 -7.81
N TYR A 112 17.82 20.18 -6.88
CA TYR A 112 17.02 20.47 -5.69
C TYR A 112 17.60 21.57 -4.78
N PRO A 113 18.93 21.64 -4.53
CA PRO A 113 19.51 22.71 -3.71
C PRO A 113 19.28 24.12 -4.28
N PHE A 114 19.09 24.23 -5.60
CA PHE A 114 18.85 25.49 -6.30
C PHE A 114 17.36 25.84 -6.43
N ALA A 115 16.46 24.91 -6.11
CA ALA A 115 15.01 25.12 -6.15
C ALA A 115 14.54 25.82 -4.87
N THR A 116 14.29 27.12 -4.99
CA THR A 116 13.89 28.01 -3.89
C THR A 116 12.38 28.08 -3.74
N THR A 117 11.64 28.02 -4.85
CA THR A 117 10.18 28.10 -4.87
C THR A 117 9.51 26.72 -4.87
N GLU A 118 8.24 26.67 -4.48
CA GLU A 118 7.45 25.42 -4.53
C GLU A 118 7.26 24.94 -5.97
N GLU A 119 6.98 25.87 -6.88
CA GLU A 119 6.87 25.61 -8.32
C GLU A 119 8.16 25.01 -8.89
N GLU A 120 9.34 25.55 -8.55
CA GLU A 120 10.62 24.98 -8.98
C GLU A 120 10.82 23.55 -8.47
N ARG A 121 10.44 23.27 -7.22
CA ARG A 121 10.52 21.91 -6.67
C ARG A 121 9.54 20.96 -7.34
N ARG A 122 8.34 21.43 -7.70
CA ARG A 122 7.37 20.64 -8.46
C ARG A 122 7.92 20.23 -9.82
N GLN A 123 8.68 21.07 -10.49
CA GLN A 123 9.34 20.72 -11.76
C GLN A 123 10.39 19.61 -11.61
N LEU A 124 10.83 19.28 -10.39
CA LEU A 124 11.74 18.17 -10.11
C LEU A 124 11.02 16.84 -9.83
N LEU A 125 9.68 16.83 -9.83
CA LEU A 125 8.92 15.58 -9.69
C LEU A 125 9.10 14.70 -10.93
N PRO A 126 9.03 13.36 -10.80
CA PRO A 126 9.26 12.41 -11.89
C PRO A 126 8.38 12.65 -13.12
N MET A 127 7.18 13.19 -12.92
CA MET A 127 6.21 13.46 -13.99
C MET A 127 6.49 14.73 -14.80
N PHE A 128 7.35 15.63 -14.30
CA PHE A 128 7.61 16.94 -14.92
C PHE A 128 9.09 17.16 -15.28
N ILE A 129 9.99 16.46 -14.59
CA ILE A 129 11.43 16.64 -14.75
C ILE A 129 11.87 16.25 -16.17
N LYS A 130 12.67 17.12 -16.78
CA LYS A 130 13.33 16.85 -18.05
C LYS A 130 14.74 16.34 -17.79
N ILE A 131 14.94 15.07 -18.09
CA ILE A 131 16.24 14.39 -18.09
C ILE A 131 16.66 14.32 -19.56
N GLY A 132 17.83 14.89 -19.86
CA GLY A 132 18.40 14.93 -21.22
C GLY A 132 19.10 13.64 -21.59
#